data_AF-A0A6B3ENS5-F1
#
_entry.id   AF-A0A6B3ENS5-F1
#
_cell.length_a   1.000
_cell.length_b   1.000
_cell.length_c   1.000
_cell.angle_alpha   90.00
_cell.angle_beta   90.00
_cell.angle_gamma   90.00
#
_symmetry.space_group_name_H-M   'P 1'
#
loop_
_entity.id
_entity.type
_entity.pdbx_description
1 polymer ?
#
loop_
_entity_poly.entity_id
_entity_poly.type
_entity_poly.pdbx_seq_one_letter_code
_entity_poly.pdbx_strand_id
1 'polypeptide(L)'
;GILPETAEALEAVGIVSPFPIQSLTLPVALSGSDVIGQAKTGTGKTLGFGLPLLERVTVAADVEAGRATPDKLSEAPQALVVVPT
;
A
#
# COMPACT_ATOMS: atom_id res chain seq x y z
N GLY A 1 -2.37 0.91 -10.34
CA GLY A 1 -0.95 1.01 -9.97
C GLY A 1 -0.85 1.60 -8.59
N ILE A 2 0.33 2.05 -8.19
CA ILE A 2 0.50 2.91 -7.01
C ILE A 2 0.55 4.37 -7.44
N LEU A 3 0.34 5.30 -6.51
CA LEU A 3 0.49 6.73 -6.73
C LEU A 3 1.95 7.10 -7.09
N PRO A 4 2.16 8.14 -7.93
CA PRO A 4 3.50 8.59 -8.31
C PRO A 4 4.39 8.92 -7.11
N GLU A 5 3.86 9.63 -6.11
CA GLU A 5 4.58 9.99 -4.89
C GLU A 5 5.02 8.76 -4.08
N THR A 6 4.22 7.69 -4.08
CA THR A 6 4.60 6.41 -3.46
C THR A 6 5.74 5.76 -4.22
N ALA A 7 5.70 5.78 -5.56
CA ALA A 7 6.77 5.24 -6.40
C ALA A 7 8.09 6.01 -6.22
N GLU A 8 8.02 7.35 -6.20
CA GLU A 8 9.17 8.24 -5.96
C GLU A 8 9.78 7.99 -4.58
N ALA A 9 8.95 7.83 -3.54
CA ALA A 9 9.42 7.53 -2.20
C ALA A 9 10.13 6.17 -2.11
N LEU A 10 9.62 5.15 -2.81
CA LEU A 10 10.26 3.83 -2.91
C LEU A 10 11.60 3.90 -3.64
N GLU A 11 11.65 4.60 -4.77
CA GLU A 11 12.88 4.78 -5.55
C GLU A 11 13.95 5.53 -4.74
N ALA A 12 13.56 6.58 -4.00
CA ALA A 12 14.45 7.35 -3.13
C ALA A 12 15.15 6.51 -2.05
N VAL A 13 14.54 5.39 -1.63
CA VAL A 13 15.12 4.44 -0.67
C VAL A 13 15.71 3.19 -1.34
N GLY A 14 15.86 3.20 -2.66
CA GLY A 14 16.48 2.13 -3.44
C GLY A 14 15.58 0.93 -3.74
N ILE A 15 14.26 1.06 -3.56
CA ILE A 15 13.28 0.01 -3.84
C ILE A 15 12.73 0.23 -5.25
N VAL A 16 13.41 -0.33 -6.24
CA VAL A 16 13.14 -0.11 -7.67
C VAL A 16 12.46 -1.30 -8.38
N SER A 17 12.38 -2.46 -7.72
CA SER A 17 11.77 -3.66 -8.29
C SER A 17 11.06 -4.50 -7.24
N PRO A 18 9.89 -5.07 -7.56
CA PRO A 18 9.18 -5.94 -6.64
C PRO A 18 9.86 -7.30 -6.45
N PHE A 19 9.77 -7.86 -5.24
CA PHE A 19 10.07 -9.26 -5.00
C PHE A 19 9.04 -10.19 -5.66
N PRO A 20 9.35 -11.47 -5.92
CA PRO A 20 8.43 -12.39 -6.59
C PRO A 20 7.04 -12.48 -5.93
N ILE A 21 6.99 -12.50 -4.59
CA ILE A 21 5.70 -12.52 -3.88
C ILE A 21 4.90 -11.24 -4.13
N GLN A 22 5.56 -10.08 -4.17
CA GLN A 22 4.91 -8.79 -4.42
C GLN A 22 4.39 -8.71 -5.85
N SER A 23 5.14 -9.19 -6.84
CA SER A 23 4.68 -9.24 -8.25
C SER A 23 3.41 -10.06 -8.42
N LEU A 24 3.23 -11.10 -7.59
CA LEU A 24 2.03 -11.94 -7.60
C LEU A 24 0.88 -11.31 -6.80
N THR A 25 1.15 -10.69 -5.65
CA THR A 25 0.11 -10.20 -4.74
C THR A 25 -0.36 -8.78 -5.04
N LEU A 26 0.53 -7.88 -5.47
CA LEU A 26 0.20 -6.46 -5.65
C LEU A 26 -0.94 -6.23 -6.65
N PRO A 27 -0.98 -6.87 -7.84
CA PRO A 27 -2.09 -6.65 -8.77
C PRO A 27 -3.46 -7.00 -8.17
N VAL A 28 -3.53 -8.09 -7.41
CA VAL A 28 -4.77 -8.59 -6.79
C VAL A 28 -5.17 -7.75 -5.57
N ALA A 29 -4.19 -7.35 -4.75
CA ALA A 29 -4.46 -6.54 -3.58
C ALA A 29 -4.85 -5.09 -3.97
N LEU A 30 -4.21 -4.51 -4.98
CA LEU A 30 -4.55 -3.17 -5.48
C LEU A 30 -5.95 -3.13 -6.10
N SER A 31 -6.43 -4.21 -6.72
CA SER A 31 -7.82 -4.29 -7.19
C SER A 31 -8.86 -4.35 -6.06
N GLY A 32 -8.43 -4.49 -4.79
CA GLY A 32 -9.32 -4.53 -3.62
C GLY A 32 -9.87 -5.91 -3.32
N SER A 33 -9.25 -6.97 -3.83
CA SER A 33 -9.61 -8.34 -3.50
C SER A 33 -8.86 -8.81 -2.26
N ASP A 34 -9.47 -9.72 -1.50
CA ASP A 34 -8.80 -10.39 -0.39
C ASP A 34 -7.67 -11.26 -0.91
N VAL A 35 -6.53 -11.24 -0.22
CA VAL A 35 -5.32 -11.94 -0.63
C VAL A 35 -4.73 -12.74 0.52
N ILE A 36 -4.39 -14.00 0.25
CA ILE A 36 -3.55 -14.82 1.12
C ILE A 36 -2.16 -14.91 0.48
N GLY A 37 -1.17 -14.28 1.11
CA GLY A 37 0.22 -14.31 0.66
C GLY A 37 1.08 -15.23 1.52
N GLN A 38 1.51 -16.37 0.98
CA GLN A 38 2.44 -17.27 1.66
C GLN A 38 3.86 -17.09 1.13
N ALA A 39 4.77 -16.60 1.97
CA ALA A 39 6.19 -16.50 1.65
C ALA A 39 7.08 -16.57 2.89
N LYS A 40 8.35 -16.94 2.71
CA LYS A 40 9.35 -16.97 3.79
C LYS A 40 9.60 -15.56 4.37
N THR A 41 10.14 -15.45 5.58
CA THR A 41 10.58 -14.15 6.14
C THR A 41 11.69 -13.54 5.27
N GLY A 42 11.79 -12.21 5.21
CA GLY A 42 12.78 -11.51 4.40
C GLY A 42 12.47 -11.44 2.90
N THR A 43 11.27 -11.83 2.46
CA THR A 43 10.87 -11.84 1.03
C THR A 43 10.02 -10.63 0.62
N GLY A 44 9.99 -9.57 1.44
CA GLY A 44 9.27 -8.34 1.11
C GLY A 44 7.76 -8.36 1.34
N LYS A 45 7.23 -9.31 2.12
CA LYS A 45 5.79 -9.37 2.45
C LYS A 45 5.22 -8.04 2.98
N THR A 46 6.01 -7.29 3.75
CA THR A 46 5.60 -6.00 4.34
C THR A 46 5.08 -5.03 3.30
N LEU A 47 5.81 -4.82 2.19
CA LEU A 47 5.33 -3.95 1.11
C LEU A 47 4.26 -4.63 0.26
N GLY A 48 4.21 -5.97 0.26
CA GLY A 48 3.17 -6.74 -0.42
C GLY A 48 1.75 -6.48 0.10
N PHE A 49 1.60 -6.23 1.40
CA PHE A 49 0.32 -5.76 1.99
C PHE A 49 0.30 -4.26 2.27
N GLY A 50 1.46 -3.65 2.57
CA GLY A 50 1.56 -2.26 2.97
C GLY A 50 1.27 -1.27 1.84
N LEU A 51 1.72 -1.55 0.61
CA LEU A 51 1.43 -0.66 -0.52
C LEU A 51 -0.07 -0.63 -0.83
N PRO A 52 -0.78 -1.75 -1.05
CA PRO A 52 -2.23 -1.71 -1.26
C PRO A 52 -3.02 -1.06 -0.12
N LEU A 53 -2.52 -1.16 1.11
CA LEU A 53 -3.10 -0.50 2.28
C LEU A 53 -2.94 1.02 2.18
N LEU A 54 -1.72 1.53 1.97
CA LEU A 54 -1.44 2.97 1.86
C LEU A 54 -2.22 3.62 0.71
N GLU A 55 -2.30 2.94 -0.44
CA GLU A 55 -3.02 3.42 -1.63
C GLU A 55 -4.55 3.51 -1.43
N ARG A 56 -5.07 3.01 -0.32
CA ARG A 56 -6.49 3.09 0.06
C ARG A 56 -6.76 4.08 1.19
N VAL A 57 -5.73 4.57 1.87
CA VAL A 57 -5.88 5.58 2.92
C VAL A 57 -6.12 6.92 2.25
N THR A 58 -7.16 7.63 2.71
CA THR A 58 -7.43 9.01 2.28
C THR A 58 -6.78 9.98 3.24
N VAL A 59 -5.93 10.87 2.74
CA VAL A 59 -5.25 11.93 3.50
C VAL A 59 -5.57 13.32 2.95
N ALA A 60 -5.23 14.38 3.70
CA ALA A 60 -5.46 15.77 3.26
C ALA A 60 -4.78 16.08 1.92
N ALA A 61 -3.60 15.51 1.67
CA ALA A 61 -2.89 15.64 0.39
C ALA A 61 -3.70 15.10 -0.80
N ASP A 62 -4.58 14.10 -0.60
CA ASP A 62 -5.46 13.61 -1.66
C ASP A 62 -6.54 14.62 -2.02
N VAL A 63 -7.00 15.43 -1.05
CA VAL A 63 -7.96 16.51 -1.29
C VAL A 63 -7.29 17.65 -2.04
N GLU A 64 -6.08 18.03 -1.62
CA GLU A 64 -5.26 19.05 -2.30
C GLU A 64 -4.92 18.65 -3.75
N ALA A 65 -4.65 17.37 -3.97
CA ALA A 65 -4.40 16.80 -5.30
C ALA A 65 -5.68 16.53 -6.12
N GLY A 66 -6.88 16.79 -5.58
CA GLY A 66 -8.15 16.57 -6.26
C GLY A 66 -8.57 15.10 -6.44
N ARG A 67 -7.95 14.17 -5.71
CA ARG A 67 -8.25 12.73 -5.71
C ARG A 67 -9.33 12.33 -4.70
N ALA A 68 -9.57 13.14 -3.69
CA ALA A 68 -10.59 12.94 -2.68
C ALA A 68 -11.35 14.22 -2.37
N THR A 69 -12.51 14.09 -1.73
CA THR A 69 -13.30 15.20 -1.22
C THR A 69 -13.14 15.34 0.29
N PRO A 70 -13.30 16.54 0.88
CA PRO A 70 -13.11 16.74 2.32
C PRO A 70 -13.95 15.83 3.23
N ASP A 71 -15.14 15.41 2.79
CA ASP A 71 -16.03 14.50 3.52
C ASP A 71 -15.50 13.05 3.62
N LYS A 72 -14.49 12.70 2.83
CA LYS A 72 -13.81 11.40 2.88
C LYS A 72 -12.70 11.33 3.92
N LEU A 73 -12.29 12.47 4.48
CA LEU A 73 -11.30 12.50 5.55
C LEU A 73 -11.88 11.88 6.83
N SER A 74 -11.06 11.11 7.53
CA SER A 74 -11.44 10.40 8.74
C SER A 74 -10.38 10.57 9.82
N GLU A 75 -10.81 10.97 11.01
CA GLU A 75 -10.00 10.96 12.24
C GLU A 75 -9.88 9.55 12.85
N ALA A 76 -10.75 8.62 12.43
CA ALA A 76 -10.69 7.23 12.86
C ALA A 76 -9.61 6.45 12.07
N PRO A 77 -8.97 5.44 12.69
CA PRO A 77 -8.02 4.57 11.98
C PRO A 77 -8.64 3.94 10.72
N GLN A 78 -7.97 4.10 9.58
CA GLN A 78 -8.43 3.60 8.28
C GLN A 78 -7.91 2.20 7.94
N ALA A 79 -6.89 1.72 8.66
CA ALA A 79 -6.30 0.41 8.46
C ALA A 79 -5.71 -0.15 9.77
N LEU A 80 -5.67 -1.48 9.87
CA LEU A 80 -5.09 -2.21 11.00
C LEU A 80 -4.15 -3.30 10.50
N VAL A 81 -2.92 -3.31 11.01
CA VAL A 81 -1.96 -4.40 10.80
C VAL A 81 -1.72 -5.07 12.14
N VAL A 82 -2.01 -6.36 12.22
CA VAL A 82 -1.79 -7.17 13.43
C VAL A 82 -0.52 -7.97 13.26
N VAL A 83 0.40 -7.85 14.22
CA VAL A 83 1.67 -8.58 14.24
C VAL A 83 1.75 -9.47 15.48
N PRO A 84 2.29 -10.69 15.38
CA PRO A 84 2.58 -11.51 16.56
C PRO A 84 3.77 -10.94 17.33
N THR A 85 3.80 -11.19 18.64
CA THR A 85 4.91 -10.85 19.55
C THR A 85 5.98 -11.93 19.57
#